data_AF-A0A8H3UX44-F1
#
_entry.id   AF-A0A8H3UX44-F1
#
_cell.length_a   1.000
_cell.length_b   1.000
_cell.length_c   1.000
_cell.angle_alpha   90.00
_cell.angle_beta   90.00
_cell.angle_gamma   90.00
#
_symmetry.space_group_name_H-M   'P 1'
#
loop_
_entity.id
_entity.type
_entity.pdbx_description
1 polymer ?
#
loop_
_entity_poly.entity_id
_entity_poly.type
_entity_poly.pdbx_seq_one_letter_code
_entity_poly.pdbx_strand_id
1 'polypeptide(L)'
;MAQIKIGSSLTFQNSILVNNAGGGVPTTPLAEADLNAGRRMFEVNFWGVLSMVQAFRPSLVKAQGTIVNIGSVGAIMRTPYLALYDSSKAAITMASETMRLQLKPLRIDVITTMVGMVESKFHDKPGRAAAQRRFALQENFSVNLVDDILAGKGGKVFPLSLLRRELEIDTQSSPYARKIRIALAEKGIPFHLQIEVPWNSTTQTKLHNPLEKLPVLIPDNGPAVYESYFILEWIEHTYPTPPLYPKEKGKELRAKQVQVVADGICDAAVLLFFEKQRSQPSEEWMARQRRKIDGGLEALNAWVGEKRYIIDDEFGLADVAAGAVLGYLKVRYQELDLGKKWPGLKKYSDGLEGRESFKGSVPSPQVISDKIV
;
A
#
# COMPACT_ATOMS: atom_id res chain seq x y z
N MET A 1 -4.06 -41.97 21.73
CA MET A 1 -3.92 -41.74 20.27
C MET A 1 -5.14 -42.31 19.57
N ALA A 2 -6.09 -41.47 19.16
CA ALA A 2 -7.19 -41.90 18.30
C ALA A 2 -6.71 -41.85 16.84
N GLN A 3 -6.39 -42.99 16.24
CA GLN A 3 -6.14 -43.07 14.80
C GLN A 3 -7.49 -43.04 14.08
N ILE A 4 -7.72 -41.98 13.29
CA ILE A 4 -8.85 -41.92 12.36
C ILE A 4 -8.58 -42.97 11.28
N LYS A 5 -9.36 -44.07 11.25
CA LYS A 5 -9.32 -45.06 10.17
C LYS A 5 -10.11 -44.50 8.97
N ILE A 6 -9.41 -43.95 7.99
CA ILE A 6 -10.01 -43.54 6.72
C ILE A 6 -10.08 -44.78 5.82
N GLY A 7 -11.26 -45.10 5.29
CA GLY A 7 -11.47 -46.24 4.39
C GLY A 7 -10.63 -46.13 3.11
N SER A 8 -10.14 -47.27 2.62
CA SER A 8 -9.14 -47.37 1.54
C SER A 8 -9.62 -46.99 0.13
N SER A 9 -10.80 -46.41 -0.03
CA SER A 9 -11.48 -46.23 -1.33
C SER A 9 -11.78 -44.78 -1.72
N LEU A 10 -11.27 -43.77 -1.01
CA LEU A 10 -11.52 -42.37 -1.35
C LEU A 10 -10.49 -41.83 -2.36
N THR A 11 -10.83 -41.88 -3.64
CA THR A 11 -10.11 -41.18 -4.72
C THR A 11 -10.82 -39.87 -5.06
N PHE A 12 -10.17 -38.73 -4.77
CA PHE A 12 -10.67 -37.41 -5.14
C PHE A 12 -9.71 -36.77 -6.16
N GLN A 13 -10.20 -36.41 -7.35
CA GLN A 13 -9.49 -35.48 -8.25
C GLN A 13 -9.61 -34.07 -7.66
N ASN A 14 -8.51 -33.30 -7.64
CA ASN A 14 -8.43 -31.97 -7.00
C ASN A 14 -8.86 -32.00 -5.53
N SER A 15 -8.15 -32.79 -4.71
CA SER A 15 -8.46 -32.97 -3.29
C SER A 15 -8.22 -31.68 -2.50
N ILE A 16 -9.27 -31.12 -1.89
CA ILE A 16 -9.14 -30.01 -0.93
C ILE A 16 -9.39 -30.55 0.49
N LEU A 17 -8.38 -30.49 1.35
CA LEU A 17 -8.51 -30.78 2.77
C LEU A 17 -8.76 -29.47 3.52
N VAL A 18 -9.98 -29.28 4.05
CA VAL A 18 -10.32 -28.11 4.86
C VAL A 18 -10.31 -28.46 6.34
N ASN A 19 -9.29 -27.99 7.05
CA ASN A 19 -9.19 -28.14 8.50
C ASN A 19 -9.90 -26.99 9.20
N ASN A 20 -11.22 -27.13 9.32
CA ASN A 20 -12.10 -26.13 9.93
C ASN A 20 -12.40 -26.40 11.41
N ALA A 21 -12.14 -27.61 11.91
CA ALA A 21 -12.43 -27.96 13.29
C ALA A 21 -11.63 -27.03 14.25
N GLY A 22 -12.35 -26.33 15.11
CA GLY A 22 -11.78 -25.36 16.03
C GLY A 22 -12.58 -25.29 17.32
N GLY A 23 -11.86 -25.32 18.44
CA GLY A 23 -12.39 -25.13 19.77
C GLY A 23 -11.89 -23.84 20.40
N GLY A 24 -12.52 -23.48 21.50
CA GLY A 24 -11.98 -22.43 22.34
C GLY A 24 -12.45 -22.53 23.77
N VAL A 25 -11.79 -21.74 24.62
CA VAL A 25 -11.96 -21.75 26.07
C VAL A 25 -12.61 -20.44 26.55
N PRO A 26 -13.17 -20.40 27.77
CA PRO A 26 -13.68 -19.17 28.36
C PRO A 26 -12.65 -18.03 28.32
N THR A 27 -13.14 -16.79 28.20
CA THR A 27 -12.28 -15.61 28.20
C THR A 27 -11.85 -15.28 29.63
N THR A 28 -10.58 -15.47 29.95
CA THR A 28 -10.04 -15.37 31.32
C THR A 28 -8.64 -14.75 31.27
N PRO A 29 -8.22 -13.93 32.26
CA PRO A 29 -6.82 -13.52 32.40
C PRO A 29 -5.89 -14.74 32.31
N LEU A 30 -4.78 -14.64 31.57
CA LEU A 30 -3.91 -15.79 31.34
C LEU A 30 -3.39 -16.40 32.66
N ALA A 31 -3.12 -15.55 33.66
CA ALA A 31 -2.68 -15.97 34.98
C ALA A 31 -3.71 -16.83 35.74
N GLU A 32 -4.99 -16.76 35.36
CA GLU A 32 -6.11 -17.45 36.01
C GLU A 32 -6.73 -18.53 35.10
N ALA A 33 -6.17 -18.75 33.91
CA ALA A 33 -6.78 -19.61 32.91
C ALA A 33 -6.63 -21.11 33.24
N ASP A 34 -7.67 -21.92 32.97
CA ASP A 34 -7.60 -23.38 33.08
C ASP A 34 -6.68 -23.96 31.99
N LEU A 35 -5.46 -24.31 32.38
CA LEU A 35 -4.46 -24.90 31.49
C LEU A 35 -4.88 -26.26 30.92
N ASN A 36 -5.72 -27.03 31.63
CA ASN A 36 -6.22 -28.30 31.11
C ASN A 36 -7.24 -28.07 29.99
N ALA A 37 -8.10 -27.05 30.11
CA ALA A 37 -8.94 -26.60 28.99
C ALA A 37 -8.08 -26.09 27.81
N GLY A 38 -7.00 -25.35 28.11
CA GLY A 38 -6.02 -24.91 27.12
C GLY A 38 -5.40 -26.08 26.33
N ARG A 39 -4.93 -27.12 27.03
CA ARG A 39 -4.38 -28.34 26.40
C ARG A 39 -5.40 -29.02 25.49
N ARG A 40 -6.63 -29.24 25.98
CA ARG A 40 -7.71 -29.85 25.17
C ARG A 40 -8.03 -29.03 23.92
N MET A 41 -7.95 -27.70 24.00
CA MET A 41 -8.11 -26.85 22.83
C MET A 41 -6.94 -26.99 21.84
N PHE A 42 -5.70 -27.08 22.30
CA PHE A 42 -4.53 -27.35 21.44
C PHE A 42 -4.62 -28.71 20.75
N GLU A 43 -5.16 -29.73 21.43
CA GLU A 43 -5.44 -31.03 20.81
C GLU A 43 -6.31 -30.89 19.56
N VAL A 44 -7.30 -30.00 19.57
CA VAL A 44 -8.18 -29.76 18.42
C VAL A 44 -7.54 -28.80 17.42
N ASN A 45 -7.16 -27.60 17.89
CA ASN A 45 -6.77 -26.46 17.05
C ASN A 45 -5.42 -26.66 16.37
N PHE A 46 -4.55 -27.51 16.91
CA PHE A 46 -3.20 -27.72 16.41
C PHE A 46 -2.95 -29.20 16.08
N TRP A 47 -2.97 -30.08 17.08
CA TRP A 47 -2.62 -31.49 16.87
C TRP A 47 -3.61 -32.22 15.97
N GLY A 48 -4.91 -31.92 16.09
CA GLY A 48 -5.96 -32.44 15.22
C GLY A 48 -5.72 -32.06 13.76
N VAL A 49 -5.36 -30.80 13.51
CA VAL A 49 -5.04 -30.31 12.16
C VAL A 49 -3.84 -31.06 11.57
N LEU A 50 -2.75 -31.19 12.32
CA LEU A 50 -1.57 -31.94 11.86
C LEU A 50 -1.88 -33.42 11.62
N SER A 51 -2.71 -34.03 12.48
CA SER A 51 -3.15 -35.41 12.34
C SER A 51 -3.96 -35.61 11.06
N MET A 52 -4.84 -34.66 10.72
CA MET A 52 -5.61 -34.69 9.47
C MET A 52 -4.69 -34.55 8.25
N VAL A 53 -3.73 -33.62 8.28
CA VAL A 53 -2.76 -33.47 7.19
C VAL A 53 -1.97 -34.76 6.99
N GLN A 54 -1.50 -35.40 8.06
CA GLN A 54 -0.78 -36.67 7.99
C GLN A 54 -1.65 -37.81 7.44
N ALA A 55 -2.88 -37.93 7.94
CA ALA A 55 -3.80 -38.99 7.53
C ALA A 55 -4.17 -38.90 6.04
N PHE A 56 -4.32 -37.69 5.50
CA PHE A 56 -4.69 -37.45 4.10
C PHE A 56 -3.49 -37.22 3.17
N ARG A 57 -2.26 -37.24 3.68
CA ARG A 57 -1.05 -37.00 2.89
C ARG A 57 -0.95 -37.87 1.63
N PRO A 58 -1.20 -39.19 1.66
CA PRO A 58 -1.10 -40.01 0.44
C PRO A 58 -2.05 -39.52 -0.67
N SER A 59 -3.29 -39.17 -0.30
CA SER A 59 -4.29 -38.67 -1.23
C SER A 59 -3.94 -37.27 -1.75
N LEU A 60 -3.44 -36.38 -0.88
CA LEU A 60 -2.99 -35.04 -1.26
C LEU A 60 -1.81 -35.08 -2.24
N VAL A 61 -0.84 -35.98 -2.05
CA VAL A 61 0.29 -36.16 -2.97
C VAL A 61 -0.19 -36.71 -4.32
N LYS A 62 -1.05 -37.73 -4.29
CA LYS A 62 -1.60 -38.32 -5.53
C LYS A 62 -2.40 -37.29 -6.33
N ALA A 63 -3.14 -36.42 -5.65
CA ALA A 63 -4.01 -35.45 -6.28
C ALA A 63 -3.36 -34.09 -6.57
N GLN A 64 -2.13 -33.84 -6.11
CA GLN A 64 -1.51 -32.49 -6.11
C GLN A 64 -2.47 -31.45 -5.51
N GLY A 65 -3.04 -31.82 -4.35
CA GLY A 65 -4.20 -31.14 -3.77
C GLY A 65 -3.87 -29.87 -2.98
N THR A 66 -4.88 -29.34 -2.28
CA THR A 66 -4.76 -28.12 -1.47
C THR A 66 -5.15 -28.40 -0.03
N ILE A 67 -4.38 -27.87 0.91
CA ILE A 67 -4.71 -27.85 2.34
C ILE A 67 -5.18 -26.44 2.69
N VAL A 68 -6.35 -26.32 3.33
CA VAL A 68 -6.87 -25.07 3.87
C VAL A 68 -6.95 -25.19 5.39
N ASN A 69 -6.13 -24.42 6.09
CA ASN A 69 -6.12 -24.38 7.54
C ASN A 69 -6.76 -23.08 8.03
N ILE A 70 -7.76 -23.20 8.92
CA ILE A 70 -8.42 -22.03 9.50
C ILE A 70 -7.59 -21.47 10.65
N GLY A 71 -6.84 -20.42 10.34
CA GLY A 71 -6.12 -19.58 11.29
C GLY A 71 -7.06 -18.60 12.02
N SER A 72 -6.50 -17.50 12.49
CA SER A 72 -7.24 -16.43 13.17
C SER A 72 -6.42 -15.16 13.09
N VAL A 73 -7.06 -14.00 12.99
CA VAL A 73 -6.36 -12.73 13.24
C VAL A 73 -5.73 -12.69 14.64
N GLY A 74 -6.31 -13.40 15.62
CA GLY A 74 -5.74 -13.64 16.94
C GLY A 74 -4.39 -14.38 16.94
N ALA A 75 -3.95 -14.96 15.82
CA ALA A 75 -2.59 -15.52 15.71
C ALA A 75 -1.50 -14.44 15.67
N ILE A 76 -1.85 -13.22 15.28
CA ILE A 76 -0.94 -12.07 15.15
C ILE A 76 -1.37 -10.89 16.03
N MET A 77 -2.56 -10.95 16.62
CA MET A 77 -3.11 -9.95 17.53
C MET A 77 -2.97 -10.40 19.00
N ARG A 78 -2.70 -9.46 19.91
CA ARG A 78 -2.56 -9.72 21.35
C ARG A 78 -3.85 -9.35 22.07
N THR A 79 -4.89 -10.16 21.90
CA THR A 79 -6.20 -9.84 22.46
C THR A 79 -6.25 -10.25 23.94
N PRO A 80 -6.49 -9.32 24.89
CA PRO A 80 -6.66 -9.67 26.29
C PRO A 80 -7.70 -10.78 26.48
N TYR A 81 -7.49 -11.62 27.49
CA TYR A 81 -8.39 -12.72 27.86
C TYR A 81 -8.57 -13.84 26.82
N LEU A 82 -7.95 -13.75 25.63
CA LEU A 82 -7.97 -14.80 24.60
C LEU A 82 -6.63 -15.52 24.43
N ALA A 83 -5.66 -15.25 25.32
CA ALA A 83 -4.27 -15.70 25.19
C ALA A 83 -4.10 -17.19 24.85
N LEU A 84 -4.85 -18.10 25.49
CA LEU A 84 -4.77 -19.54 25.16
C LEU A 84 -5.26 -19.84 23.74
N TYR A 85 -6.36 -19.20 23.31
CA TYR A 85 -6.93 -19.39 21.98
C TYR A 85 -6.01 -18.82 20.91
N ASP A 86 -5.57 -17.58 21.11
CA ASP A 86 -4.65 -16.85 20.24
C ASP A 86 -3.33 -17.64 20.08
N SER A 87 -2.78 -18.17 21.19
CA SER A 87 -1.60 -19.04 21.16
C SER A 87 -1.81 -20.31 20.32
N SER A 88 -2.98 -20.95 20.42
CA SER A 88 -3.29 -22.15 19.62
C SER A 88 -3.39 -21.83 18.12
N LYS A 89 -3.91 -20.64 17.78
CA LYS A 89 -4.03 -20.18 16.40
C LYS A 89 -2.70 -19.68 15.83
N ALA A 90 -1.85 -19.08 16.65
CA ALA A 90 -0.47 -18.76 16.29
C ALA A 90 0.33 -20.02 15.97
N ALA A 91 0.20 -21.07 16.80
CA ALA A 91 0.87 -22.35 16.57
C ALA A 91 0.50 -22.96 15.20
N ILE A 92 -0.81 -23.06 14.89
CA ILE A 92 -1.22 -23.63 13.60
C ILE A 92 -0.89 -22.74 12.41
N THR A 93 -0.91 -21.41 12.58
CA THR A 93 -0.51 -20.46 11.53
C THR A 93 0.96 -20.67 11.16
N MET A 94 1.85 -20.72 12.16
CA MET A 94 3.27 -20.98 11.94
C MET A 94 3.51 -22.34 11.26
N ALA A 95 2.84 -23.39 11.73
CA ALA A 95 2.96 -24.71 11.13
C ALA A 95 2.45 -24.73 9.69
N SER A 96 1.35 -24.03 9.38
CA SER A 96 0.78 -23.95 8.02
C SER A 96 1.71 -23.26 7.04
N GLU A 97 2.33 -22.15 7.45
CA GLU A 97 3.30 -21.44 6.61
C GLU A 97 4.58 -22.26 6.39
N THR A 98 5.01 -23.02 7.40
CA THR A 98 6.12 -23.96 7.26
C THR A 98 5.76 -25.09 6.28
N MET A 99 4.57 -25.68 6.43
CA MET A 99 4.08 -26.74 5.53
C MET A 99 3.97 -26.26 4.09
N ARG A 100 3.56 -25.01 3.86
CA ARG A 100 3.49 -24.40 2.52
C ARG A 100 4.82 -24.50 1.78
N LEU A 101 5.92 -24.19 2.47
CA LEU A 101 7.26 -24.27 1.88
C LEU A 101 7.70 -25.73 1.67
N GLN A 102 7.45 -26.59 2.65
CA GLN A 102 7.88 -28.00 2.62
C GLN A 102 7.12 -28.85 1.60
N LEU A 103 5.85 -28.54 1.35
CA LEU A 103 4.98 -29.33 0.49
C LEU A 103 4.92 -28.82 -0.96
N LYS A 104 5.46 -27.62 -1.23
CA LYS A 104 5.58 -27.06 -2.58
C LYS A 104 6.27 -27.99 -3.59
N PRO A 105 7.37 -28.71 -3.28
CA PRO A 105 7.99 -29.66 -4.21
C PRO A 105 7.07 -30.83 -4.59
N LEU A 106 6.11 -31.16 -3.73
CA LEU A 106 5.10 -32.20 -3.96
C LEU A 106 3.86 -31.66 -4.70
N ARG A 107 3.88 -30.37 -5.09
CA ARG A 107 2.76 -29.65 -5.70
C ARG A 107 1.49 -29.72 -4.87
N ILE A 108 1.64 -29.62 -3.55
CA ILE A 108 0.53 -29.45 -2.63
C ILE A 108 0.55 -28.00 -2.17
N ASP A 109 -0.55 -27.29 -2.42
CA ASP A 109 -0.72 -25.92 -1.94
C ASP A 109 -1.22 -25.91 -0.50
N VAL A 110 -0.79 -24.91 0.27
CA VAL A 110 -1.27 -24.69 1.64
C VAL A 110 -1.76 -23.25 1.75
N ILE A 111 -3.02 -23.10 2.15
CA ILE A 111 -3.70 -21.84 2.37
C ILE A 111 -3.98 -21.71 3.87
N THR A 112 -3.47 -20.65 4.48
CA THR A 112 -3.80 -20.28 5.86
C THR A 112 -4.80 -19.13 5.83
N THR A 113 -6.02 -19.38 6.29
CA THR A 113 -7.07 -18.36 6.31
C THR A 113 -7.03 -17.59 7.63
N MET A 114 -6.74 -16.29 7.57
CA MET A 114 -6.72 -15.41 8.75
C MET A 114 -8.12 -14.85 8.99
N VAL A 115 -8.95 -15.62 9.70
CA VAL A 115 -10.36 -15.27 9.91
C VAL A 115 -10.50 -14.30 11.09
N GLY A 116 -11.28 -13.23 10.87
CA GLY A 116 -11.71 -12.28 11.90
C GLY A 116 -12.92 -12.80 12.69
N MET A 117 -13.69 -11.90 13.32
CA MET A 117 -14.98 -12.31 13.89
C MET A 117 -15.96 -12.68 12.78
N VAL A 118 -16.60 -13.84 12.90
CA VAL A 118 -17.63 -14.34 11.99
C VAL A 118 -18.80 -14.88 12.79
N GLU A 119 -20.01 -14.63 12.33
CA GLU A 119 -21.22 -15.10 13.00
C GLU A 119 -21.26 -16.63 13.03
N SER A 120 -21.20 -17.22 14.24
CA SER A 120 -21.24 -18.67 14.41
C SER A 120 -21.55 -19.07 15.85
N LYS A 121 -22.04 -20.30 16.02
CA LYS A 121 -22.27 -20.94 17.34
C LYS A 121 -21.01 -21.13 18.19
N PHE A 122 -19.84 -20.78 17.65
CA PHE A 122 -18.58 -20.79 18.38
C PHE A 122 -18.58 -19.81 19.56
N HIS A 123 -19.34 -18.71 19.45
CA HIS A 123 -19.43 -17.65 20.47
C HIS A 123 -20.46 -17.94 21.57
N ASP A 124 -21.42 -18.83 21.29
CA ASP A 124 -22.51 -19.20 22.21
C ASP A 124 -22.04 -20.07 23.40
N LYS A 125 -20.75 -20.43 23.44
CA LYS A 125 -20.19 -21.24 24.52
C LYS A 125 -20.16 -20.46 25.84
N PRO A 126 -20.54 -21.08 26.98
CA PRO A 126 -20.53 -20.43 28.29
C PRO A 126 -19.18 -19.77 28.59
N GLY A 127 -19.20 -18.51 29.03
CA GLY A 127 -17.99 -17.76 29.38
C GLY A 127 -17.27 -17.07 28.21
N ARG A 128 -17.82 -17.06 26.98
CA ARG A 128 -17.29 -16.27 25.86
C ARG A 128 -18.10 -15.04 25.47
N ALA A 129 -19.42 -15.07 25.68
CA ALA A 129 -20.31 -13.94 25.39
C ALA A 129 -20.05 -12.71 26.28
N ALA A 130 -19.55 -12.89 27.51
CA ALA A 130 -19.35 -11.82 28.48
C ALA A 130 -18.19 -10.86 28.14
N ALA A 131 -17.12 -11.34 27.49
CA ALA A 131 -16.00 -10.50 27.11
C ALA A 131 -16.29 -9.65 25.87
N GLN A 132 -17.06 -10.16 24.90
CA GLN A 132 -17.46 -9.40 23.71
C GLN A 132 -18.22 -8.11 24.05
N ARG A 133 -19.10 -8.13 25.07
CA ARG A 133 -19.78 -6.93 25.55
C ARG A 133 -18.85 -5.94 26.27
N ARG A 134 -17.78 -6.41 26.92
CA ARG A 134 -16.79 -5.54 27.57
C ARG A 134 -15.83 -4.89 26.55
N PHE A 135 -15.48 -5.60 25.49
CA PHE A 135 -14.60 -5.07 24.43
C PHE A 135 -15.28 -4.04 23.53
N ALA A 136 -16.58 -4.17 23.29
CA ALA A 136 -17.35 -3.18 22.52
C ALA A 136 -17.55 -1.83 23.25
N LEU A 137 -17.24 -1.76 24.55
CA LEU A 137 -17.46 -0.57 25.39
C LEU A 137 -16.19 0.28 25.63
N GLN A 138 -15.03 -0.10 25.09
CA GLN A 138 -13.82 0.72 25.15
C GLN A 138 -13.57 1.38 23.78
N GLU A 139 -13.87 2.67 23.68
CA GLU A 139 -13.80 3.47 22.43
C GLU A 139 -12.45 3.40 21.69
N ASN A 140 -11.35 3.04 22.37
CA ASN A 140 -9.99 3.03 21.83
C ASN A 140 -9.32 1.64 21.79
N PHE A 141 -10.06 0.56 22.08
CA PHE A 141 -9.47 -0.79 22.16
C PHE A 141 -8.85 -1.24 20.83
N SER A 142 -9.51 -0.95 19.71
CA SER A 142 -9.03 -1.31 18.36
C SER A 142 -7.72 -0.63 17.99
N VAL A 143 -7.52 0.62 18.44
CA VAL A 143 -6.35 1.45 18.11
C VAL A 143 -5.14 1.00 18.93
N ASN A 144 -5.30 0.88 20.24
CA ASN A 144 -4.23 0.42 21.13
C ASN A 144 -3.77 -1.02 20.82
N LEU A 145 -4.68 -1.87 20.34
CA LEU A 145 -4.39 -3.25 19.96
C LEU A 145 -3.50 -3.33 18.71
N VAL A 146 -3.68 -2.42 17.74
CA VAL A 146 -2.80 -2.31 16.56
C VAL A 146 -1.41 -1.82 16.97
N ASP A 147 -1.35 -0.83 17.86
CA ASP A 147 -0.07 -0.31 18.37
C ASP A 147 0.70 -1.35 19.20
N ASP A 148 0.03 -2.15 20.01
CA ASP A 148 0.63 -3.25 20.78
C ASP A 148 1.11 -4.42 19.89
N ILE A 149 0.48 -4.61 18.72
CA ILE A 149 0.94 -5.56 17.70
C ILE A 149 2.26 -5.10 17.09
N LEU A 150 2.36 -3.80 16.80
CA LEU A 150 3.54 -3.15 16.26
C LEU A 150 4.67 -3.03 17.30
N ALA A 151 4.35 -2.82 18.58
CA ALA A 151 5.31 -2.63 19.66
C ALA A 151 6.00 -3.92 20.13
N GLY A 152 5.36 -5.09 19.98
CA GLY A 152 5.90 -6.39 20.38
C GLY A 152 6.96 -6.95 19.41
N LYS A 153 8.15 -6.33 19.38
CA LYS A 153 9.37 -6.82 18.70
C LYS A 153 9.92 -8.08 19.39
N GLY A 154 10.05 -9.20 18.66
CA GLY A 154 10.88 -10.32 19.13
C GLY A 154 10.74 -11.69 18.43
N GLY A 155 9.69 -11.96 17.67
CA GLY A 155 9.49 -13.28 17.03
C GLY A 155 9.47 -13.20 15.50
N LYS A 156 10.53 -13.71 14.85
CA LYS A 156 10.73 -13.76 13.40
C LYS A 156 9.49 -14.27 12.63
N VAL A 157 8.76 -13.40 11.92
CA VAL A 157 7.73 -13.78 10.93
C VAL A 157 7.65 -12.74 9.79
N PHE A 158 7.99 -13.18 8.57
CA PHE A 158 7.92 -12.52 7.25
C PHE A 158 8.74 -11.23 7.00
N PRO A 159 9.24 -11.00 5.77
CA PRO A 159 9.95 -9.77 5.45
C PRO A 159 8.99 -8.58 5.57
N LEU A 160 9.26 -7.73 6.55
CA LEU A 160 8.52 -6.49 6.86
C LEU A 160 8.40 -5.54 5.65
N SER A 161 9.17 -5.75 4.59
CA SER A 161 9.08 -4.98 3.34
C SER A 161 7.72 -5.12 2.64
N LEU A 162 6.93 -6.16 2.94
CA LEU A 162 5.57 -6.35 2.37
C LEU A 162 4.44 -5.75 3.23
N LEU A 163 4.74 -5.25 4.43
CA LEU A 163 3.77 -4.65 5.33
C LEU A 163 3.98 -3.15 5.55
N ARG A 164 5.05 -2.56 5.02
CA ARG A 164 5.21 -1.10 5.05
C ARG A 164 4.19 -0.46 4.13
N ARG A 165 3.26 0.33 4.67
CA ARG A 165 2.29 1.08 3.87
C ARG A 165 2.47 2.55 4.17
N GLU A 166 3.13 3.24 3.27
CA GLU A 166 3.20 4.70 3.36
C GLU A 166 1.78 5.26 3.16
N LEU A 167 1.36 6.26 3.94
CA LEU A 167 0.15 7.02 3.64
C LEU A 167 0.55 8.23 2.80
N GLU A 168 -0.01 8.34 1.60
CA GLU A 168 0.14 9.52 0.77
C GLU A 168 -1.14 10.34 0.82
N ILE A 169 -1.04 11.58 1.32
CA ILE A 169 -2.10 12.58 1.24
C ILE A 169 -1.89 13.39 -0.04
N ASP A 170 -2.89 13.36 -0.92
CA ASP A 170 -2.83 13.83 -2.31
C ASP A 170 -4.14 14.52 -2.72
N THR A 171 -4.11 15.36 -3.76
CA THR A 171 -5.26 15.62 -4.63
C THR A 171 -5.08 14.91 -5.97
N GLN A 172 -6.14 14.25 -6.47
CA GLN A 172 -6.12 13.59 -7.79
C GLN A 172 -5.68 14.50 -8.96
N SER A 173 -5.67 15.83 -8.79
CA SER A 173 -5.26 16.76 -9.84
C SER A 173 -3.81 17.25 -9.75
N SER A 174 -3.05 16.92 -8.69
CA SER A 174 -1.73 17.55 -8.43
C SER A 174 -0.60 16.92 -9.26
N PRO A 175 0.21 17.71 -9.98
CA PRO A 175 1.41 17.21 -10.64
C PRO A 175 2.48 16.81 -9.61
N TYR A 176 2.59 17.56 -8.50
CA TYR A 176 3.60 17.34 -7.48
C TYR A 176 3.44 15.99 -6.80
N ALA A 177 2.20 15.61 -6.52
CA ALA A 177 1.87 14.34 -5.91
C ALA A 177 1.81 13.19 -6.92
N ARG A 178 1.40 13.47 -8.18
CA ARG A 178 1.53 12.50 -9.26
C ARG A 178 2.96 11.97 -9.41
N LYS A 179 3.99 12.82 -9.23
CA LYS A 179 5.39 12.36 -9.21
C LYS A 179 5.63 11.30 -8.13
N ILE A 180 5.07 11.50 -6.94
CA ILE A 180 5.25 10.60 -5.78
C ILE A 180 4.54 9.27 -6.06
N ARG A 181 3.29 9.30 -6.52
CA ARG A 181 2.55 8.09 -6.92
C ARG A 181 3.27 7.28 -7.99
N ILE A 182 3.82 7.95 -9.01
CA ILE A 182 4.61 7.28 -10.05
C ILE A 182 5.87 6.65 -9.44
N ALA A 183 6.61 7.39 -8.60
CA ALA A 183 7.82 6.89 -7.96
C ALA A 183 7.57 5.68 -7.04
N LEU A 184 6.52 5.75 -6.20
CA LEU A 184 6.09 4.65 -5.34
C LEU A 184 5.72 3.41 -6.17
N ALA A 185 4.94 3.60 -7.25
CA ALA A 185 4.53 2.51 -8.14
C ALA A 185 5.73 1.88 -8.88
N GLU A 186 6.64 2.67 -9.44
CA GLU A 186 7.83 2.17 -10.15
C GLU A 186 8.79 1.44 -9.21
N LYS A 187 8.81 1.82 -7.93
CA LYS A 187 9.59 1.12 -6.89
C LYS A 187 8.86 -0.07 -6.27
N GLY A 188 7.59 -0.30 -6.61
CA GLY A 188 6.77 -1.36 -6.03
C GLY A 188 6.47 -1.17 -4.53
N ILE A 189 6.47 0.08 -4.06
CA ILE A 189 6.18 0.43 -2.67
C ILE A 189 4.67 0.55 -2.50
N PRO A 190 4.03 -0.27 -1.65
CA PRO A 190 2.60 -0.15 -1.41
C PRO A 190 2.30 1.06 -0.54
N PHE A 191 1.21 1.77 -0.85
CA PHE A 191 0.78 2.95 -0.12
C PHE A 191 -0.75 3.02 -0.01
N HIS A 192 -1.24 3.75 0.98
CA HIS A 192 -2.64 4.16 1.06
C HIS A 192 -2.77 5.59 0.52
N LEU A 193 -3.70 5.81 -0.40
CA LEU A 193 -3.97 7.12 -0.96
C LEU A 193 -5.14 7.76 -0.21
N GLN A 194 -4.88 8.85 0.50
CA GLN A 194 -5.91 9.72 1.08
C GLN A 194 -6.07 10.95 0.20
N ILE A 195 -7.24 11.06 -0.44
CA ILE A 195 -7.54 12.18 -1.33
C ILE A 195 -8.10 13.33 -0.51
N GLU A 196 -7.45 14.48 -0.60
CA GLU A 196 -7.88 15.76 -0.03
C GLU A 196 -7.92 16.86 -1.07
N VAL A 197 -8.75 17.87 -0.81
CA VAL A 197 -8.76 19.13 -1.57
C VAL A 197 -8.13 20.19 -0.67
N PRO A 198 -6.84 20.54 -0.87
CA PRO A 198 -6.08 21.38 0.07
C PRO A 198 -6.62 22.82 0.17
N TRP A 199 -7.48 23.21 -0.76
CA TRP A 199 -8.06 24.54 -0.84
C TRP A 199 -9.35 24.70 -0.03
N ASN A 200 -9.94 23.59 0.42
CA ASN A 200 -11.15 23.62 1.23
C ASN A 200 -10.76 23.69 2.70
N SER A 201 -11.52 24.45 3.48
CA SER A 201 -11.36 24.60 4.94
C SER A 201 -11.44 23.28 5.73
N THR A 202 -11.99 22.22 5.12
CA THR A 202 -12.09 20.87 5.68
C THR A 202 -10.80 20.04 5.57
N THR A 203 -9.77 20.53 4.88
CA THR A 203 -8.50 19.80 4.75
C THR A 203 -7.80 19.60 6.09
N GLN A 204 -7.16 18.44 6.23
CA GLN A 204 -6.31 18.10 7.37
C GLN A 204 -4.83 18.36 7.08
N THR A 205 -4.48 18.86 5.89
CA THR A 205 -3.08 19.09 5.46
C THR A 205 -2.23 19.85 6.50
N LYS A 206 -2.81 20.88 7.15
CA LYS A 206 -2.13 21.69 8.18
C LYS A 206 -1.66 20.89 9.41
N LEU A 207 -2.26 19.72 9.67
CA LEU A 207 -1.86 18.84 10.77
C LEU A 207 -0.52 18.14 10.49
N HIS A 208 -0.14 18.05 9.21
CA HIS A 208 1.04 17.29 8.78
C HIS A 208 2.10 18.13 8.08
N ASN A 209 1.69 19.19 7.36
CA ASN A 209 2.59 20.10 6.66
C ASN A 209 2.34 21.54 7.13
N PRO A 210 3.33 22.20 7.77
CA PRO A 210 3.18 23.59 8.22
C PRO A 210 3.03 24.60 7.07
N LEU A 211 3.34 24.21 5.83
CA LEU A 211 3.13 25.02 4.63
C LEU A 211 1.71 24.86 4.05
N GLU A 212 0.90 23.97 4.63
CA GLU A 212 -0.47 23.66 4.20
C GLU A 212 -0.55 23.22 2.74
N LYS A 213 0.46 22.49 2.25
CA LYS A 213 0.56 21.98 0.88
C LYS A 213 0.58 20.46 0.80
N LEU A 214 0.13 19.94 -0.34
CA LEU A 214 0.26 18.54 -0.74
C LEU A 214 1.32 18.41 -1.85
N PRO A 215 1.94 17.24 -2.04
CA PRO A 215 1.76 15.98 -1.31
C PRO A 215 2.35 15.98 0.09
N VAL A 216 1.81 15.11 0.94
CA VAL A 216 2.42 14.70 2.21
C VAL A 216 2.54 13.19 2.23
N LEU A 217 3.74 12.69 2.46
CA LEU A 217 4.01 11.27 2.71
C LEU A 217 4.15 11.06 4.22
N ILE A 218 3.37 10.13 4.77
CA ILE A 218 3.41 9.75 6.18
C ILE A 218 3.92 8.32 6.26
N PRO A 219 5.20 8.13 6.64
CA PRO A 219 5.74 6.81 6.86
C PRO A 219 5.14 6.13 8.09
N ASP A 220 5.08 4.80 8.06
CA ASP A 220 4.67 4.00 9.23
C ASP A 220 5.49 4.32 10.48
N ASN A 221 6.74 4.75 10.29
CA ASN A 221 7.65 5.13 11.36
C ASN A 221 8.41 6.39 10.97
N GLY A 222 8.02 7.52 11.52
CA GLY A 222 8.73 8.78 11.34
C GLY A 222 7.79 9.97 11.26
N PRO A 223 8.34 11.19 11.23
CA PRO A 223 7.55 12.37 10.95
C PRO A 223 7.04 12.36 9.51
N ALA A 224 5.97 13.12 9.25
CA ALA A 224 5.50 13.40 7.91
C ALA A 224 6.62 14.05 7.07
N VAL A 225 6.71 13.64 5.81
CA VAL A 225 7.63 14.15 4.79
C VAL A 225 6.80 14.93 3.77
N TYR A 226 7.19 16.16 3.51
CA TYR A 226 6.47 17.08 2.61
C TYR A 226 7.44 17.74 1.65
N GLU A 227 6.88 18.47 0.67
CA GLU A 227 7.55 18.96 -0.53
C GLU A 227 7.96 17.83 -1.48
N SER A 228 7.36 17.81 -2.68
CA SER A 228 7.52 16.71 -3.63
C SER A 228 8.96 16.43 -4.03
N TYR A 229 9.82 17.46 -4.08
CA TYR A 229 11.25 17.28 -4.32
C TYR A 229 11.92 16.50 -3.19
N PHE A 230 11.64 16.89 -1.95
CA PHE A 230 12.24 16.25 -0.78
C PHE A 230 11.67 14.84 -0.55
N ILE A 231 10.39 14.62 -0.80
CA ILE A 231 9.78 13.28 -0.75
C ILE A 231 10.47 12.35 -1.75
N LEU A 232 10.76 12.77 -2.98
CA LEU A 232 11.45 11.92 -3.96
C LEU A 232 12.88 11.56 -3.52
N GLU A 233 13.62 12.52 -2.96
CA GLU A 233 14.94 12.23 -2.37
C GLU A 233 14.82 11.27 -1.19
N TRP A 234 13.84 11.49 -0.30
CA TRP A 234 13.59 10.62 0.84
C TRP A 234 13.24 9.19 0.39
N ILE A 235 12.39 9.03 -0.64
CA ILE A 235 12.04 7.73 -1.22
C ILE A 235 13.29 7.07 -1.82
N GLU A 236 14.12 7.80 -2.56
CA GLU A 236 15.35 7.23 -3.14
C GLU A 236 16.34 6.78 -2.07
N HIS A 237 16.51 7.58 -1.01
CA HIS A 237 17.39 7.24 0.11
C HIS A 237 16.87 6.07 0.94
N THR A 238 15.55 5.99 1.17
CA THR A 238 14.92 4.95 1.99
C THR A 238 14.75 3.65 1.22
N TYR A 239 14.47 3.74 -0.07
CA TYR A 239 14.19 2.62 -0.98
C TYR A 239 15.05 2.75 -2.26
N PRO A 240 16.37 2.47 -2.18
CA PRO A 240 17.32 2.73 -3.26
C PRO A 240 17.20 1.77 -4.46
N THR A 241 16.27 0.82 -4.44
CA THR A 241 16.12 -0.19 -5.51
C THR A 241 14.64 -0.44 -5.81
N PRO A 242 14.23 -0.43 -7.09
CA PRO A 242 15.00 0.01 -8.27
C PRO A 242 15.35 1.52 -8.19
N PRO A 243 16.53 1.95 -8.67
CA PRO A 243 16.92 3.37 -8.60
C PRO A 243 16.11 4.21 -9.59
N LEU A 244 15.69 5.40 -9.16
CA LEU A 244 15.14 6.42 -10.06
C LEU A 244 16.18 7.49 -10.40
N TYR A 245 17.25 7.58 -9.61
CA TYR A 245 18.31 8.56 -9.77
C TYR A 245 19.50 7.89 -10.47
N PRO A 246 20.06 8.50 -11.54
CA PRO A 246 21.29 8.01 -12.14
C PRO A 246 22.44 7.98 -11.12
N LYS A 247 23.27 6.93 -11.14
CA LYS A 247 24.43 6.81 -10.23
C LYS A 247 25.57 7.78 -10.56
N GLU A 248 25.67 8.19 -11.82
CA GLU A 248 26.71 9.12 -12.25
C GLU A 248 26.31 10.55 -11.90
N LYS A 249 27.16 11.25 -11.13
CA LYS A 249 26.87 12.59 -10.58
C LYS A 249 26.40 13.60 -11.63
N GLY A 250 27.02 13.62 -12.80
CA GLY A 250 26.63 14.55 -13.88
C GLY A 250 25.21 14.30 -14.37
N LYS A 251 24.83 13.02 -14.48
CA LYS A 251 23.49 12.60 -14.90
C LYS A 251 22.45 12.79 -13.80
N GLU A 252 22.83 12.56 -12.54
CA GLU A 252 21.97 12.85 -11.38
C GLU A 252 21.61 14.34 -11.33
N LEU A 253 22.62 15.21 -11.40
CA LEU A 253 22.41 16.67 -11.43
C LEU A 253 21.56 17.10 -12.62
N ARG A 254 21.76 16.46 -13.77
CA ARG A 254 20.94 16.70 -14.95
C ARG A 254 19.49 16.30 -14.75
N ALA A 255 19.23 15.13 -14.16
CA ALA A 255 17.88 14.69 -13.84
C ALA A 255 17.18 15.63 -12.84
N LYS A 256 17.90 16.08 -11.80
CA LYS A 256 17.41 17.10 -10.85
C LYS A 256 17.12 18.44 -11.55
N GLN A 257 17.95 18.85 -12.50
CA GLN A 257 17.67 20.06 -13.30
C GLN A 257 16.39 19.92 -14.13
N VAL A 258 16.11 18.74 -14.69
CA VAL A 258 14.84 18.48 -15.39
C VAL A 258 13.68 18.64 -14.42
N GLN A 259 13.79 18.06 -13.22
CA GLN A 259 12.77 18.21 -12.19
C GLN A 259 12.53 19.67 -11.81
N VAL A 260 13.58 20.49 -11.62
CA VAL A 260 13.46 21.92 -11.31
C VAL A 260 12.65 22.65 -12.40
N VAL A 261 12.88 22.34 -13.67
CA VAL A 261 12.11 22.95 -14.77
C VAL A 261 10.66 22.45 -14.78
N ALA A 262 10.42 21.15 -14.60
CA ALA A 262 9.07 20.60 -14.54
C ALA A 262 8.25 21.21 -13.39
N ASP A 263 8.86 21.36 -12.21
CA ASP A 263 8.22 21.96 -11.03
C ASP A 263 7.95 23.46 -11.26
N GLY A 264 8.88 24.19 -11.88
CA GLY A 264 8.67 25.60 -12.23
C GLY A 264 7.55 25.82 -13.27
N ILE A 265 7.33 24.87 -14.19
CA ILE A 265 6.17 24.88 -15.09
C ILE A 265 4.88 24.67 -14.29
N CYS A 266 4.87 23.72 -13.36
CA CYS A 266 3.72 23.47 -12.49
C CYS A 266 3.35 24.72 -11.68
N ASP A 267 4.34 25.37 -11.07
CA ASP A 267 4.14 26.59 -10.26
C ASP A 267 3.46 27.68 -11.09
N ALA A 268 3.98 27.94 -12.30
CA ALA A 268 3.41 28.93 -13.22
C ALA A 268 1.98 28.58 -13.64
N ALA A 269 1.69 27.30 -13.89
CA ALA A 269 0.36 26.84 -14.29
C ALA A 269 -0.66 26.93 -13.13
N VAL A 270 -0.26 26.61 -11.89
CA VAL A 270 -1.10 26.79 -10.70
C VAL A 270 -1.41 28.27 -10.47
N LEU A 271 -0.40 29.15 -10.60
CA LEU A 271 -0.60 30.59 -10.48
C LEU A 271 -1.55 31.13 -11.54
N LEU A 272 -1.45 30.67 -12.79
CA LEU A 272 -2.40 31.02 -13.85
C LEU A 272 -3.82 30.55 -13.56
N PHE A 273 -3.96 29.34 -13.03
CA PHE A 273 -5.27 28.77 -12.69
C PHE A 273 -6.01 29.63 -11.66
N PHE A 274 -5.32 30.10 -10.63
CA PHE A 274 -5.92 31.00 -9.64
C PHE A 274 -6.10 32.41 -10.17
N GLU A 275 -5.16 32.95 -10.93
CA GLU A 275 -5.30 34.30 -11.46
C GLU A 275 -6.56 34.43 -12.34
N LYS A 276 -6.86 33.42 -13.16
CA LYS A 276 -8.08 33.37 -13.99
C LYS A 276 -9.40 33.33 -13.19
N GLN A 277 -9.36 33.02 -11.90
CA GLN A 277 -10.54 32.98 -11.03
C GLN A 277 -10.80 34.31 -10.32
N ARG A 278 -9.84 35.24 -10.33
CA ARG A 278 -10.03 36.58 -9.76
C ARG A 278 -11.08 37.35 -10.55
N SER A 279 -11.77 38.26 -9.88
CA SER A 279 -12.69 39.22 -10.53
C SER A 279 -11.97 40.20 -11.46
N GLN A 280 -10.70 40.51 -11.18
CA GLN A 280 -9.86 41.41 -11.97
C GLN A 280 -8.49 40.76 -12.21
N PRO A 281 -8.36 39.84 -13.18
CA PRO A 281 -7.11 39.17 -13.48
C PRO A 281 -6.09 40.14 -14.11
N SER A 282 -4.81 40.00 -13.75
CA SER A 282 -3.72 40.77 -14.35
C SER A 282 -3.15 40.08 -15.60
N GLU A 283 -3.42 40.64 -16.78
CA GLU A 283 -2.86 40.11 -18.04
C GLU A 283 -1.33 40.14 -18.09
N GLU A 284 -0.71 41.16 -17.49
CA GLU A 284 0.75 41.23 -17.43
C GLU A 284 1.34 40.09 -16.58
N TRP A 285 0.71 39.80 -15.43
CA TRP A 285 1.11 38.69 -14.57
C TRP A 285 0.91 37.35 -15.27
N MET A 286 -0.24 37.15 -15.91
CA MET A 286 -0.51 35.92 -16.65
C MET A 286 0.47 35.75 -17.82
N ALA A 287 0.81 36.81 -18.55
CA ALA A 287 1.83 36.75 -19.58
C ALA A 287 3.20 36.33 -19.04
N ARG A 288 3.59 36.77 -17.82
CA ARG A 288 4.83 36.32 -17.16
C ARG A 288 4.82 34.82 -16.87
N GLN A 289 3.69 34.26 -16.44
CA GLN A 289 3.58 32.82 -16.19
C GLN A 289 3.57 32.00 -17.48
N ARG A 290 2.84 32.46 -18.51
CA ARG A 290 2.83 31.83 -19.84
C ARG A 290 4.25 31.69 -20.42
N ARG A 291 5.09 32.73 -20.30
CA ARG A 291 6.49 32.67 -20.73
C ARG A 291 7.31 31.60 -20.01
N LYS A 292 7.05 31.35 -18.72
CA LYS A 292 7.75 30.29 -17.96
C LYS A 292 7.33 28.91 -18.42
N ILE A 293 6.02 28.71 -18.65
CA ILE A 293 5.46 27.47 -19.19
C ILE A 293 6.06 27.19 -20.58
N ASP A 294 6.00 28.17 -21.49
CA ASP A 294 6.53 28.03 -22.84
C ASP A 294 8.03 27.72 -22.86
N GLY A 295 8.84 28.48 -22.12
CA GLY A 295 10.29 28.26 -22.05
C GLY A 295 10.66 26.93 -21.41
N GLY A 296 9.91 26.49 -20.40
CA GLY A 296 10.10 25.19 -19.78
C GLY A 296 9.74 24.02 -20.71
N LEU A 297 8.62 24.12 -21.44
CA LEU A 297 8.23 23.11 -22.42
C LEU A 297 9.21 23.04 -23.60
N GLU A 298 9.75 24.17 -24.03
CA GLU A 298 10.79 24.23 -25.05
C GLU A 298 12.10 23.56 -24.58
N ALA A 299 12.48 23.77 -23.32
CA ALA A 299 13.61 23.07 -22.71
C ALA A 299 13.36 21.55 -22.63
N LEU A 300 12.19 21.12 -22.14
CA LEU A 300 11.82 19.69 -22.09
C LEU A 300 11.85 19.05 -23.48
N ASN A 301 11.29 19.72 -24.50
CA ASN A 301 11.31 19.27 -25.90
C ASN A 301 12.75 19.12 -26.42
N ALA A 302 13.62 20.10 -26.16
CA ALA A 302 15.02 20.03 -26.57
C ALA A 302 15.79 18.91 -25.87
N TRP A 303 15.49 18.64 -24.59
CA TRP A 303 16.22 17.64 -23.79
C TRP A 303 15.82 16.20 -24.13
N VAL A 304 14.54 15.97 -24.43
CA VAL A 304 14.10 14.67 -24.95
C VAL A 304 14.58 14.45 -26.37
N GLY A 305 14.46 15.47 -27.25
CA GLY A 305 14.81 15.34 -28.66
C GLY A 305 14.04 14.17 -29.31
N GLU A 306 14.78 13.20 -29.84
CA GLU A 306 14.22 11.98 -30.46
C GLU A 306 14.28 10.74 -29.54
N LYS A 307 14.73 10.91 -28.29
CA LYS A 307 14.89 9.80 -27.33
C LYS A 307 13.54 9.33 -26.78
N ARG A 308 13.52 8.11 -26.25
CA ARG A 308 12.42 7.56 -25.46
C ARG A 308 12.41 8.11 -24.04
N TYR A 309 13.57 8.32 -23.42
CA TYR A 309 13.73 8.93 -22.09
C TYR A 309 14.83 10.01 -22.08
N ILE A 310 14.74 10.97 -21.17
CA ILE A 310 15.56 12.20 -21.22
C ILE A 310 17.05 11.91 -20.95
N ILE A 311 17.34 11.02 -19.99
CA ILE A 311 18.69 10.68 -19.55
C ILE A 311 19.07 9.30 -20.06
N ASP A 312 20.05 9.22 -20.97
CA ASP A 312 20.59 7.98 -21.54
C ASP A 312 19.57 6.95 -22.07
N ASP A 313 18.36 7.41 -22.40
CA ASP A 313 17.27 6.53 -22.80
C ASP A 313 16.88 5.50 -21.72
N GLU A 314 17.12 5.82 -20.46
CA GLU A 314 16.66 5.07 -19.29
C GLU A 314 15.60 5.88 -18.52
N PHE A 315 14.53 5.21 -18.12
CA PHE A 315 13.47 5.84 -17.34
C PHE A 315 13.95 6.16 -15.92
N GLY A 316 13.76 7.40 -15.48
CA GLY A 316 14.08 7.81 -14.11
C GLY A 316 13.41 9.11 -13.67
N LEU A 317 14.01 9.78 -12.69
CA LEU A 317 13.51 11.02 -12.08
C LEU A 317 13.11 12.09 -13.11
N ALA A 318 13.94 12.26 -14.15
CA ALA A 318 13.71 13.25 -15.20
C ALA A 318 12.35 13.02 -15.90
N ASP A 319 12.05 11.76 -16.20
CA ASP A 319 10.84 11.36 -16.91
C ASP A 319 9.61 11.34 -15.98
N VAL A 320 9.80 10.95 -14.71
CA VAL A 320 8.77 11.08 -13.66
C VAL A 320 8.31 12.54 -13.56
N ALA A 321 9.24 13.49 -13.45
CA ALA A 321 8.93 14.90 -13.32
C ALA A 321 8.32 15.49 -14.61
N ALA A 322 8.94 15.24 -15.76
CA ALA A 322 8.45 15.75 -17.04
C ALA A 322 7.06 15.19 -17.39
N GLY A 323 6.85 13.89 -17.21
CA GLY A 323 5.56 13.26 -17.48
C GLY A 323 4.44 13.75 -16.55
N ALA A 324 4.75 13.96 -15.26
CA ALA A 324 3.77 14.48 -14.30
C ALA A 324 3.26 15.88 -14.71
N VAL A 325 4.15 16.80 -15.09
CA VAL A 325 3.73 18.14 -15.54
C VAL A 325 3.01 18.11 -16.89
N LEU A 326 3.45 17.28 -17.83
CA LEU A 326 2.80 17.17 -19.15
C LEU A 326 1.36 16.65 -19.03
N GLY A 327 1.12 15.64 -18.19
CA GLY A 327 -0.25 15.18 -17.93
C GLY A 327 -1.09 16.20 -17.17
N TYR A 328 -0.50 16.96 -16.26
CA TYR A 328 -1.21 18.04 -15.55
C TYR A 328 -1.68 19.15 -16.50
N LEU A 329 -0.82 19.58 -17.42
CA LEU A 329 -1.17 20.60 -18.41
C LEU A 329 -2.32 20.16 -19.32
N LYS A 330 -2.43 18.86 -19.67
CA LYS A 330 -3.59 18.33 -20.42
C LYS A 330 -4.91 18.58 -19.69
N VAL A 331 -4.92 18.59 -18.36
CA VAL A 331 -6.13 18.80 -17.55
C VAL A 331 -6.39 20.28 -17.25
N ARG A 332 -5.35 21.03 -16.88
CA ARG A 332 -5.47 22.41 -16.37
C ARG A 332 -5.16 23.50 -17.36
N TYR A 333 -4.60 23.15 -18.52
CA TYR A 333 -4.17 24.09 -19.54
C TYR A 333 -4.62 23.60 -20.93
N GLN A 334 -5.93 23.39 -21.08
CA GLN A 334 -6.56 22.76 -22.25
C GLN A 334 -6.37 23.55 -23.55
N GLU A 335 -6.08 24.84 -23.47
CA GLU A 335 -5.70 25.66 -24.62
C GLU A 335 -4.37 25.25 -25.26
N LEU A 336 -3.55 24.47 -24.55
CA LEU A 336 -2.25 24.03 -25.02
C LEU A 336 -2.35 22.81 -25.91
N ASP A 337 -2.16 23.03 -27.20
CA ASP A 337 -1.92 21.95 -28.16
C ASP A 337 -0.42 21.64 -28.26
N LEU A 338 0.03 20.69 -27.44
CA LEU A 338 1.39 20.18 -27.48
C LEU A 338 1.76 19.64 -28.88
N GLY A 339 0.82 19.02 -29.60
CA GLY A 339 1.09 18.39 -30.89
C GLY A 339 1.38 19.40 -31.99
N LYS A 340 0.72 20.56 -31.92
CA LYS A 340 0.92 21.65 -32.87
C LYS A 340 2.28 22.33 -32.71
N LYS A 341 2.73 22.53 -31.46
CA LYS A 341 3.97 23.29 -31.18
C LYS A 341 5.20 22.40 -30.95
N TRP A 342 5.04 21.25 -30.30
CA TRP A 342 6.10 20.31 -29.95
C TRP A 342 5.68 18.84 -30.17
N PRO A 343 5.58 18.40 -31.44
CA PRO A 343 5.12 17.05 -31.77
C PRO A 343 6.00 15.94 -31.16
N GLY A 344 7.31 16.15 -31.03
CA GLY A 344 8.23 15.24 -30.36
C GLY A 344 7.91 15.09 -28.88
N LEU A 345 7.73 16.21 -28.17
CA LEU A 345 7.34 16.22 -26.76
C LEU A 345 5.96 15.57 -26.53
N LYS A 346 5.01 15.75 -27.46
CA LYS A 346 3.72 15.04 -27.41
C LYS A 346 3.91 13.53 -27.51
N LYS A 347 4.68 13.05 -28.50
CA LYS A 347 4.96 11.62 -28.68
C LYS A 347 5.62 11.03 -27.42
N TYR A 348 6.58 11.74 -26.84
CA TYR A 348 7.21 11.38 -25.58
C TYR A 348 6.20 11.29 -24.43
N SER A 349 5.36 12.32 -24.24
CA SER A 349 4.30 12.31 -23.22
C SER A 349 3.37 11.11 -23.37
N ASP A 350 2.90 10.83 -24.57
CA ASP A 350 1.99 9.70 -24.82
C ASP A 350 2.68 8.35 -24.58
N GLY A 351 3.98 8.25 -24.87
CA GLY A 351 4.80 7.08 -24.53
C GLY A 351 4.92 6.85 -23.01
N LEU A 352 5.06 7.91 -22.22
CA LEU A 352 5.05 7.83 -20.76
C LEU A 352 3.70 7.38 -20.22
N GLU A 353 2.60 7.95 -20.73
CA GLU A 353 1.23 7.61 -20.33
C GLU A 353 0.88 6.13 -20.62
N GLY A 354 1.65 5.45 -21.48
CA GLY A 354 1.55 4.01 -21.71
C GLY A 354 2.09 3.12 -20.58
N ARG A 355 2.87 3.66 -19.64
CA ARG A 355 3.43 2.91 -18.49
C ARG A 355 2.39 2.71 -17.40
N GLU A 356 2.43 1.58 -16.71
CA GLU A 356 1.44 1.23 -15.66
C GLU A 356 1.42 2.24 -14.49
N SER A 357 2.59 2.73 -14.07
CA SER A 357 2.72 3.78 -13.05
C SER A 357 2.03 5.10 -13.44
N PHE A 358 2.03 5.44 -14.73
CA PHE A 358 1.36 6.62 -15.27
C PHE A 358 -0.15 6.40 -15.44
N LYS A 359 -0.56 5.22 -15.92
CA LYS A 359 -1.98 4.83 -16.03
C LYS A 359 -2.68 4.81 -14.67
N GLY A 360 -2.02 4.32 -13.64
CA GLY A 360 -2.52 4.32 -12.26
C GLY A 360 -2.52 5.71 -11.60
N SER A 361 -2.00 6.73 -12.29
CA SER A 361 -1.82 8.08 -11.74
C SER A 361 -2.37 9.22 -12.59
N VAL A 362 -3.24 8.93 -13.56
CA VAL A 362 -3.81 9.95 -14.46
C VAL A 362 -4.50 11.06 -13.66
N PRO A 363 -4.18 12.35 -13.89
CA PRO A 363 -4.82 13.43 -13.18
C PRO A 363 -6.28 13.59 -13.57
N SER A 364 -7.13 13.91 -12.60
CA SER A 364 -8.54 14.24 -12.82
C SER A 364 -8.86 15.64 -12.27
N PRO A 365 -9.85 16.37 -12.82
CA PRO A 365 -10.32 17.60 -12.22
C PRO A 365 -10.89 17.35 -10.82
N GLN A 366 -10.63 18.28 -9.89
CA GLN A 366 -11.25 18.30 -8.57
C GLN A 366 -12.23 19.46 -8.44
N VAL A 367 -13.24 19.29 -7.58
CA VAL A 367 -14.17 20.35 -7.19
C VAL A 367 -13.57 21.12 -6.00
N ILE A 368 -13.45 22.43 -6.17
CA ILE A 368 -13.05 23.37 -5.13
C ILE A 368 -14.33 24.11 -4.72
N SER A 369 -14.75 23.96 -3.46
CA SER A 369 -15.99 24.58 -2.97
C SER A 369 -15.73 25.96 -2.35
N ASP A 370 -14.56 26.14 -1.77
CA ASP A 370 -14.25 27.32 -0.98
C ASP A 370 -13.62 28.39 -1.88
N LYS A 371 -13.85 29.67 -1.56
CA LYS A 371 -13.25 30.79 -2.29
C LYS A 371 -11.76 30.89 -1.93
N ILE A 372 -10.91 30.88 -2.96
CA ILE A 372 -9.45 30.96 -2.78
C ILE A 372 -8.93 32.39 -3.04
N VAL A 373 -9.37 33.03 -4.13
CA VAL A 373 -8.91 34.36 -4.56
C VAL A 373 -10.04 35.34 -4.84
#